data_AF-A0A2N2WBX7-F1
#
_entry.id   AF-A0A2N2WBX7-F1
#
_cell.length_a   1.000
_cell.length_b   1.000
_cell.length_c   1.000
_cell.angle_alpha   90.00
_cell.angle_beta   90.00
_cell.angle_gamma   90.00
#
_symmetry.space_group_name_H-M   'P 1'
#
loop_
_entity.id
_entity.type
_entity.pdbx_description
1 polymer ?
#
loop_
_entity_poly.entity_id
_entity_poly.type
_entity_poly.pdbx_seq_one_letter_code
_entity_poly.pdbx_strand_id
1 'polypeptide(L)'
;GNVEVVGEASNGEEFLTLIEEVTADLVFMDVKMPLLNGVDATRTALQSHPYLHIIGFSSYENEDYVRKMVDAGACGYLSKSGDNYDLLTQIINNPNAAIFPGAKKF
;
A
#
# COMPACT_ATOMS: atom_id res chain seq x y z
N GLY A 1 4.41 -17.82 4.06
CA GLY A 1 4.85 -18.02 2.67
C GLY A 1 6.33 -17.68 2.54
N ASN A 2 6.94 -18.02 1.41
CA ASN A 2 8.19 -17.38 1.01
C ASN A 2 7.85 -15.97 0.55
N VAL A 3 8.47 -14.97 1.17
CA VAL A 3 8.38 -13.56 0.76
C VAL A 3 9.79 -13.10 0.53
N GLU A 4 9.97 -12.33 -0.53
CA GLU A 4 11.22 -11.65 -0.84
C GLU A 4 10.95 -10.16 -0.95
N VAL A 5 11.79 -9.36 -0.29
CA VAL A 5 11.76 -7.91 -0.47
C VAL A 5 12.53 -7.60 -1.74
N VAL A 6 11.80 -7.31 -2.82
CA VAL A 6 12.37 -7.02 -4.16
C VAL A 6 12.81 -5.56 -4.32
N GLY A 7 12.47 -4.69 -3.38
CA GLY A 7 12.91 -3.31 -3.37
C GLY A 7 12.28 -2.48 -2.25
N GLU A 8 12.90 -1.34 -1.98
CA GLU A 8 12.45 -0.35 -1.00
C GLU A 8 12.57 1.04 -1.61
N ALA A 9 11.65 1.94 -1.30
CA ALA A 9 11.67 3.32 -1.76
C ALA A 9 11.34 4.26 -0.61
N SER A 10 12.05 5.39 -0.52
CA SER A 10 11.88 6.39 0.54
C SER A 10 10.87 7.49 0.18
N ASN A 11 10.42 7.53 -1.07
CA ASN A 11 9.43 8.48 -1.56
C ASN A 11 8.70 7.95 -2.82
N GLY A 12 7.63 8.65 -3.23
CA GLY A 12 6.80 8.22 -4.35
C GLY A 12 7.51 8.27 -5.71
N GLU A 13 8.45 9.17 -5.94
CA GLU A 13 9.19 9.25 -7.22
C GLU A 13 10.17 8.09 -7.35
N GLU A 14 10.88 7.77 -6.26
CA GLU A 14 11.75 6.60 -6.17
C GLU A 14 10.95 5.31 -6.34
N PHE A 15 9.77 5.22 -5.71
CA PHE A 15 8.86 4.08 -5.89
C PHE A 15 8.45 3.91 -7.35
N LEU A 16 8.01 4.98 -8.01
CA LEU A 16 7.60 4.94 -9.42
C LEU A 16 8.76 4.58 -10.36
N THR A 17 10.00 4.93 -10.00
CA THR A 17 11.18 4.50 -10.75
C THR A 17 11.46 3.01 -10.52
N LEU A 18 11.41 2.58 -9.26
CA LEU A 18 11.72 1.22 -8.83
C LEU A 18 10.76 0.18 -9.45
N ILE A 19 9.46 0.48 -9.50
CA ILE A 19 8.45 -0.44 -10.07
C ILE A 19 8.54 -0.62 -11.59
N GLU A 20 9.35 0.18 -12.29
CA GLU A 20 9.72 -0.08 -13.69
C GLU A 20 10.89 -1.08 -13.81
N GLU A 21 11.69 -1.23 -12.76
CA GLU A 21 12.89 -2.08 -12.74
C GLU A 21 12.65 -3.45 -12.09
N VAL A 22 11.71 -3.52 -11.13
CA VAL A 22 11.41 -4.74 -10.37
C VAL A 22 9.99 -5.21 -10.61
N THR A 23 9.78 -6.53 -10.56
CA THR A 23 8.43 -7.11 -10.55
C THR A 23 8.00 -7.37 -9.11
N ALA A 24 7.03 -6.59 -8.63
CA ALA A 24 6.42 -6.77 -7.30
C ALA A 24 4.98 -7.27 -7.45
N ASP A 25 4.56 -8.20 -6.58
CA ASP A 25 3.17 -8.65 -6.50
C ASP A 25 2.34 -7.79 -5.53
N LEU A 26 3.00 -7.28 -4.48
CA LEU A 26 2.41 -6.58 -3.34
C LEU A 26 3.31 -5.41 -2.92
N VAL A 27 2.69 -4.26 -2.67
CA VAL A 27 3.35 -3.03 -2.19
C VAL A 27 2.71 -2.58 -0.89
N PHE A 28 3.53 -2.34 0.14
CA PHE A 28 3.12 -1.57 1.31
C PHE A 28 3.52 -0.11 1.12
N MET A 29 2.53 0.77 0.96
CA MET A 29 2.72 2.18 0.59
C MET A 29 2.48 3.09 1.78
N ASP A 30 3.49 3.85 2.23
CA ASP A 30 3.23 4.93 3.20
C ASP A 30 2.46 6.08 2.54
N VAL A 31 1.40 6.52 3.20
CA VAL A 31 0.57 7.66 2.77
C VAL A 31 1.34 8.97 2.80
N LYS A 32 2.21 9.19 3.81
CA LYS A 32 3.00 10.41 3.94
C LYS A 32 4.47 10.13 3.65
N MET A 33 4.90 10.56 2.48
CA MET A 33 6.29 10.53 2.05
C MET A 33 6.71 11.93 1.55
N PRO A 34 8.00 12.28 1.58
CA PRO A 34 8.49 13.50 0.95
C PRO A 34 8.35 13.42 -0.58
N LEU A 35 8.51 14.56 -1.27
CA LEU A 35 8.43 14.67 -2.73
C LEU A 35 7.04 14.29 -3.28
N LEU A 36 6.85 13.03 -3.69
CA LEU A 36 5.56 12.47 -4.09
C LEU A 36 4.99 11.61 -2.96
N ASN A 37 3.78 11.93 -2.51
CA ASN A 37 3.11 11.19 -1.45
C ASN A 37 2.56 9.83 -1.94
N GLY A 38 2.23 8.94 -1.01
CA GLY A 38 1.78 7.59 -1.35
C GLY A 38 0.45 7.50 -2.08
N VAL A 39 -0.46 8.46 -1.88
CA VAL A 39 -1.76 8.49 -2.57
C VAL A 39 -1.55 8.76 -4.06
N ASP A 40 -0.75 9.77 -4.39
CA ASP A 40 -0.49 10.15 -5.77
C ASP A 40 0.43 9.14 -6.46
N ALA A 41 1.39 8.58 -5.72
CA ALA A 41 2.22 7.47 -6.18
C ALA A 41 1.39 6.21 -6.51
N THR A 42 0.46 5.83 -5.62
CA THR A 42 -0.48 4.70 -5.84
C THR A 42 -1.30 4.92 -7.10
N ARG A 43 -1.91 6.11 -7.24
CA ARG A 43 -2.75 6.44 -8.40
C ARG A 43 -1.96 6.36 -9.70
N THR A 44 -0.72 6.85 -9.69
CA THR A 44 0.14 6.85 -10.87
C THR A 44 0.61 5.44 -11.22
N ALA A 45 1.08 4.66 -10.23
CA ALA A 45 1.54 3.30 -10.44
C ALA A 45 0.45 2.40 -11.03
N LEU A 46 -0.80 2.51 -10.53
CA LEU A 46 -1.90 1.68 -11.02
C LEU A 46 -2.41 2.06 -12.42
N GLN A 47 -2.03 3.23 -12.95
CA GLN A 47 -2.30 3.57 -14.35
C GLN A 47 -1.41 2.77 -15.31
N SER A 48 -0.15 2.55 -14.93
CA SER A 48 0.83 1.82 -15.74
C SER A 48 0.87 0.33 -15.43
N HIS A 49 0.64 -0.04 -14.16
CA HIS A 49 0.76 -1.38 -13.61
C HIS A 49 -0.51 -1.79 -12.86
N PRO A 50 -1.64 -1.99 -13.57
CA PRO A 50 -2.94 -2.26 -12.96
C PRO A 50 -3.03 -3.60 -12.20
N TYR A 51 -2.00 -4.44 -12.31
CA TYR A 51 -1.90 -5.72 -11.61
C TYR A 51 -1.25 -5.62 -10.21
N LEU A 52 -0.65 -4.47 -9.85
CA LEU A 52 -0.03 -4.28 -8.54
C LEU A 52 -1.08 -4.28 -7.44
N HIS A 53 -0.88 -5.08 -6.39
CA HIS A 53 -1.67 -4.98 -5.16
C HIS A 53 -1.01 -3.96 -4.25
N ILE A 54 -1.66 -2.81 -4.05
CA ILE A 54 -1.14 -1.75 -3.17
C ILE A 54 -1.97 -1.68 -1.89
N ILE A 55 -1.30 -1.86 -0.76
CA ILE A 55 -1.86 -1.70 0.59
C ILE A 55 -1.30 -0.41 1.19
N GLY A 56 -2.18 0.53 1.54
CA GLY A 56 -1.76 1.70 2.32
C GLY A 56 -1.25 1.25 3.69
N PHE A 57 -0.05 1.64 4.09
CA PHE A 57 0.56 1.27 5.37
C PHE A 57 1.01 2.52 6.11
N SER A 58 0.25 2.97 7.10
CA SER A 58 0.49 4.29 7.72
C SER A 58 0.24 4.32 9.23
N SER A 59 0.95 5.21 9.94
CA SER A 59 0.68 5.52 11.34
C SER A 59 -0.53 6.44 11.54
N TYR A 60 -1.12 6.91 10.44
CA TYR A 60 -2.34 7.73 10.45
C TYR A 60 -3.55 6.84 10.19
N GLU A 61 -4.54 6.91 11.06
CA GLU A 61 -5.77 6.11 10.94
C GLU A 61 -7.00 6.99 10.62
N ASN A 62 -6.79 8.23 10.16
CA ASN A 62 -7.94 9.08 9.85
C ASN A 62 -8.68 8.58 8.59
N GLU A 63 -10.00 8.75 8.59
CA GLU A 63 -10.85 8.27 7.50
C GLU A 63 -10.51 8.92 6.15
N ASP A 64 -10.02 10.16 6.15
CA ASP A 64 -9.68 10.86 4.91
C ASP A 64 -8.54 10.18 4.15
N TYR A 65 -7.52 9.68 4.86
CA TYR A 65 -6.42 8.95 4.22
C TYR A 65 -6.85 7.59 3.71
N VAL A 66 -7.70 6.89 4.45
CA VAL A 66 -8.29 5.63 3.97
C VAL A 66 -9.05 5.87 2.67
N ARG A 67 -9.97 6.85 2.64
CA ARG A 67 -10.73 7.20 1.44
C ARG A 67 -9.83 7.59 0.27
N LYS A 68 -8.84 8.44 0.50
CA LYS A 68 -7.88 8.85 -0.55
C LYS A 68 -7.10 7.68 -1.14
N MET A 69 -6.69 6.70 -0.32
CA MET A 69 -6.00 5.50 -0.80
C MET A 69 -6.94 4.60 -1.61
N VAL A 70 -8.17 4.40 -1.13
CA VAL A 70 -9.20 3.66 -1.88
C VAL A 70 -9.49 4.33 -3.23
N ASP A 71 -9.68 5.65 -3.24
CA ASP A 71 -9.92 6.43 -4.47
C ASP A 71 -8.71 6.42 -5.42
N ALA A 72 -7.50 6.20 -4.90
CA ALA A 72 -6.29 6.01 -5.69
C ALA A 72 -6.17 4.59 -6.28
N GLY A 73 -6.99 3.63 -5.84
CA GLY A 73 -6.99 2.24 -6.30
C GLY A 73 -6.31 1.24 -5.37
N ALA A 74 -5.94 1.63 -4.15
CA ALA A 74 -5.39 0.70 -3.18
C ALA A 74 -6.42 -0.39 -2.82
N CYS A 75 -5.97 -1.64 -2.74
CA CYS A 75 -6.82 -2.78 -2.41
C CYS A 75 -7.02 -2.97 -0.89
N GLY A 76 -6.29 -2.24 -0.05
CA GLY A 76 -6.41 -2.29 1.40
C GLY A 76 -5.70 -1.16 2.12
N TYR A 77 -5.94 -1.07 3.42
CA TYR A 77 -5.29 -0.14 4.32
C TYR A 77 -4.96 -0.82 5.64
N LEU A 78 -3.71 -0.67 6.09
CA LEU A 78 -3.19 -1.26 7.31
C LEU A 78 -2.52 -0.17 8.16
N SER A 79 -2.85 -0.16 9.45
CA SER A 79 -2.21 0.73 10.40
C SER A 79 -0.81 0.26 10.78
N LYS A 80 0.13 1.20 10.95
CA LYS A 80 1.44 0.98 11.58
C LYS A 80 1.34 0.91 13.10
N SER A 81 0.26 1.43 13.69
CA SER A 81 -0.02 1.33 15.12
C SER A 81 -0.86 0.08 15.40
N GLY A 82 -0.23 -0.95 15.94
CA GLY A 82 -0.91 -2.17 16.39
C GLY A 82 -0.09 -3.44 16.22
N ASP A 83 -0.54 -4.50 16.88
CA ASP A 83 -0.01 -5.86 16.71
C ASP A 83 -0.67 -6.52 15.50
N ASN A 84 -0.17 -6.17 14.31
CA ASN A 84 -0.77 -6.53 13.03
C ASN A 84 -0.08 -7.74 12.35
N TYR A 85 0.72 -8.54 13.08
CA TYR A 85 1.46 -9.66 12.49
C TYR A 85 0.56 -10.69 11.80
N ASP A 86 -0.58 -11.02 12.40
CA ASP A 86 -1.54 -11.96 11.82
C ASP A 86 -2.16 -11.42 10.53
N LEU A 87 -2.50 -10.12 10.52
CA LEU A 87 -3.06 -9.45 9.33
C LEU A 87 -2.03 -9.34 8.21
N LEU A 88 -0.79 -8.97 8.52
CA LEU A 88 0.32 -8.97 7.56
C LEU A 88 0.50 -10.37 6.94
N THR A 89 0.49 -11.41 7.77
CA THR A 89 0.58 -12.80 7.31
C THR A 89 -0.58 -13.17 6.39
N GLN A 90 -1.80 -12.74 6.70
CA GLN A 90 -2.97 -12.97 5.85
C GLN A 90 -2.85 -12.26 4.49
N ILE A 91 -2.45 -10.98 4.49
CA ILE A 91 -2.25 -10.18 3.26
C ILE A 91 -1.20 -10.83 2.38
N ILE A 92 -0.04 -11.20 2.96
CA ILE A 92 1.05 -11.85 2.24
C ILE A 92 0.60 -13.15 1.58
N ASN A 93 -0.22 -13.96 2.26
CA ASN A 93 -0.69 -15.23 1.71
C ASN A 93 -1.90 -15.05 0.78
N ASN A 94 -2.58 -13.90 0.80
CA ASN A 94 -3.74 -13.59 -0.04
C ASN A 94 -3.88 -12.07 -0.28
N PRO A 95 -3.11 -11.49 -1.24
CA PRO A 95 -3.12 -10.05 -1.49
C PRO A 95 -4.42 -9.53 -2.10
N ASN A 96 -5.32 -10.41 -2.55
CA ASN A 96 -6.67 -10.08 -2.99
C ASN A 96 -7.66 -9.88 -1.82
N ALA A 97 -7.27 -10.18 -0.58
CA ALA A 97 -8.10 -9.88 0.56
C ALA A 97 -8.19 -8.36 0.72
N ALA A 98 -9.36 -7.80 0.40
CA ALA A 98 -9.64 -6.40 0.72
C ALA A 98 -9.72 -6.25 2.25
N ILE A 99 -8.73 -5.59 2.84
CA ILE A 99 -8.63 -5.43 4.30
C ILE A 99 -8.62 -3.93 4.64
N PHE A 100 -9.66 -3.49 5.37
CA PHE A 100 -9.76 -2.13 5.94
C PHE A 100 -10.13 -2.21 7.44
N PRO A 101 -9.24 -2.69 8.32
CA PRO A 101 -9.47 -2.69 9.75
C PRO A 101 -9.21 -1.29 10.29
N GLY A 102 -10.22 -0.67 10.91
CA GLY A 102 -10.12 0.66 11.51
C GLY A 102 -11.00 1.73 10.85
N ALA A 103 -11.50 1.50 9.65
CA ALA A 103 -12.70 2.20 9.18
C ALA A 103 -13.86 1.65 10.02
N LYS A 104 -14.42 2.45 10.93
CA LYS A 104 -15.72 2.13 11.52
C LYS A 104 -16.64 1.72 10.38
N LYS A 105 -17.28 0.55 10.51
CA LYS A 105 -18.27 0.02 9.56
C LYS A 105 -19.10 1.16 8.96
N PHE A 106 -19.13 1.24 7.64
CA PHE A 106 -20.09 2.04 6.89
C PHE A 106 -21.52 1.76 7.36
#